data_AF-A0A8B8E6Z9-F1
#
_entry.id   AF-A0A8B8E6Z9-F1
#
_cell.length_a   1.000
_cell.length_b   1.000
_cell.length_c   1.000
_cell.angle_alpha   90.00
_cell.angle_beta   90.00
_cell.angle_gamma   90.00
#
_symmetry.space_group_name_H-M   'P 1'
#
loop_
_entity.id
_entity.type
_entity.pdbx_description
1 polymer ?
#
loop_
_entity_poly.entity_id
_entity_poly.type
_entity_poly.pdbx_seq_one_letter_code
_entity_poly.pdbx_strand_id
1 'polypeptide(L)'
;MRTSPDHCMGQCGKRNQRLVIFMIIFSSSILYILYQKDFSDLHKYLLPPHPRKTPENRDEKFSQAGQEDAVFSIFSKEDGFFIEMGAFDGKHHSNTLWLEQRHGWRGLLVEPNPDLCRQIDSHMRNAWRLCACISNKHKSVEFVKDDLFGAVKEAEKHEKLLSNPEITKIPCYSMKEVLEKIEVGHVDYFSLDVEGSELQVLESLKDDLVSGRLSVDVWTIEFLIKSGSYVDFEKSAEKLSRIQHFFSEVGGYFLHSSLKLPTGDAVDVVFVNTKTWCKSHDNLPNGKLCTKNQ
;
A
#
# COMPACT_ATOMS: atom_id res chain seq x y z
N MET A 1 -58.42 58.54 -26.44
CA MET A 1 -59.25 58.20 -27.62
C MET A 1 -59.05 56.72 -27.89
N ARG A 2 -60.09 55.90 -27.64
CA ARG A 2 -60.74 54.93 -28.57
C ARG A 2 -59.74 53.93 -29.20
N THR A 3 -59.81 52.61 -29.02
CA THR A 3 -60.99 51.72 -29.15
C THR A 3 -60.83 50.37 -28.42
N SER A 4 -61.92 49.94 -27.78
CA SER A 4 -62.37 48.59 -27.34
C SER A 4 -62.81 47.69 -28.53
N PRO A 5 -63.48 46.51 -28.40
CA PRO A 5 -63.49 45.41 -27.39
C PRO A 5 -63.45 43.96 -27.98
N ASP A 6 -63.33 42.98 -27.07
CA ASP A 6 -63.88 41.60 -27.00
C ASP A 6 -64.39 40.80 -28.22
N HIS A 7 -63.89 39.55 -28.35
CA HIS A 7 -64.60 38.24 -28.51
C HIS A 7 -63.55 37.21 -29.04
N CYS A 8 -63.53 35.91 -28.74
CA CYS A 8 -64.57 34.99 -28.29
C CYS A 8 -63.96 33.69 -27.70
N MET A 9 -64.71 33.11 -26.76
CA MET A 9 -64.93 31.70 -26.40
C MET A 9 -64.17 30.55 -27.11
N GLY A 10 -63.82 29.50 -26.34
CA GLY A 10 -63.88 28.12 -26.86
C GLY A 10 -63.05 27.02 -26.16
N GLN A 11 -63.58 26.48 -25.07
CA GLN A 11 -63.50 25.07 -24.58
C GLN A 11 -62.15 24.29 -24.65
N CYS A 12 -61.66 23.80 -23.50
CA CYS A 12 -62.02 22.46 -22.96
C CYS A 12 -61.00 22.01 -21.88
N GLY A 13 -61.51 21.44 -20.77
CA GLY A 13 -60.82 20.35 -20.05
C GLY A 13 -59.96 20.68 -18.82
N LYS A 14 -60.59 20.70 -17.64
CA LYS A 14 -59.94 20.38 -16.35
C LYS A 14 -59.38 18.94 -16.39
N ARG A 15 -58.13 18.72 -15.97
CA ARG A 15 -57.74 17.80 -14.86
C ARG A 15 -56.24 17.42 -14.85
N ASN A 16 -55.72 17.46 -13.63
CA ASN A 16 -54.83 16.49 -12.98
C ASN A 16 -53.43 16.23 -13.53
N GLN A 17 -52.45 16.58 -12.69
CA GLN A 17 -51.44 15.66 -12.15
C GLN A 17 -51.00 14.55 -13.12
N ARG A 18 -50.00 14.87 -13.95
CA ARG A 18 -48.99 13.93 -14.50
C ARG A 18 -47.92 14.75 -15.21
N LEU A 19 -47.21 15.56 -14.44
CA LEU A 19 -45.96 16.20 -14.88
C LEU A 19 -44.82 15.73 -13.97
N VAL A 20 -44.74 14.41 -13.79
CA VAL A 20 -43.58 13.72 -13.24
C VAL A 20 -43.42 12.49 -14.11
N ILE A 21 -42.18 12.24 -14.53
CA ILE A 21 -41.74 11.11 -15.36
C ILE A 21 -41.97 11.34 -16.87
N PHE A 22 -41.04 12.02 -17.54
CA PHE A 22 -40.52 11.62 -18.87
C PHE A 22 -39.32 12.51 -19.30
N MET A 23 -38.38 12.78 -18.38
CA MET A 23 -37.08 13.41 -18.72
C MET A 23 -35.92 12.89 -17.86
N ILE A 24 -36.00 11.66 -17.32
CA ILE A 24 -34.90 11.06 -16.54
C ILE A 24 -34.77 9.57 -16.85
N ILE A 25 -34.62 9.17 -18.11
CA ILE A 25 -34.15 7.81 -18.43
C ILE A 25 -33.40 7.85 -19.76
N PHE A 26 -32.27 8.54 -19.87
CA PHE A 26 -31.26 8.25 -20.92
C PHE A 26 -29.86 8.86 -20.66
N SER A 27 -29.54 9.26 -19.42
CA SER A 27 -28.20 9.79 -19.09
C SER A 27 -27.51 9.11 -17.92
N SER A 28 -28.04 8.03 -17.35
CA SER A 28 -27.34 7.28 -16.31
C SER A 28 -26.36 6.27 -16.90
N SER A 29 -26.70 5.56 -17.98
CA SER A 29 -25.79 4.55 -18.55
C SER A 29 -24.62 5.17 -19.28
N ILE A 30 -24.80 6.25 -20.06
CA ILE A 30 -23.70 6.90 -20.77
C ILE A 30 -22.84 7.71 -19.80
N LEU A 31 -23.41 8.39 -18.82
CA LEU A 31 -22.59 9.06 -17.79
C LEU A 31 -21.89 8.03 -16.89
N TYR A 32 -22.52 6.88 -16.57
CA TYR A 32 -21.87 5.77 -15.86
C TYR A 32 -20.78 5.10 -16.71
N ILE A 33 -21.00 4.90 -18.01
CA ILE A 33 -20.00 4.36 -18.96
C ILE A 33 -18.88 5.37 -19.21
N LEU A 34 -19.16 6.68 -19.19
CA LEU A 34 -18.15 7.73 -19.28
C LEU A 34 -17.40 7.94 -17.95
N TYR A 35 -18.05 7.72 -16.81
CA TYR A 35 -17.42 7.69 -15.47
C TYR A 35 -16.60 6.41 -15.25
N GLN A 36 -16.91 5.35 -15.99
CA GLN A 36 -16.13 4.11 -16.09
C GLN A 36 -15.08 4.17 -17.22
N LYS A 37 -14.98 5.28 -17.96
CA LYS A 37 -13.92 5.51 -18.97
C LYS A 37 -12.72 6.24 -18.36
N ASP A 38 -12.19 5.67 -17.28
CA ASP A 38 -10.76 5.76 -16.97
C ASP A 38 -10.40 4.55 -16.08
N PHE A 39 -10.71 3.35 -16.57
CA PHE A 39 -10.11 2.16 -15.96
C PHE A 39 -8.64 2.18 -16.33
N SER A 40 -7.84 2.66 -15.38
CA SER A 40 -6.55 2.05 -15.14
C SER A 40 -6.71 0.53 -15.35
N ASP A 41 -5.83 -0.01 -16.18
CA ASP A 41 -5.66 -1.45 -16.35
C ASP A 41 -5.20 -2.14 -15.06
N LEU A 42 -5.18 -1.40 -13.93
CA LEU A 42 -4.96 -1.86 -12.57
C LEU A 42 -5.69 -3.15 -12.24
N HIS A 43 -6.94 -3.34 -12.67
CA HIS A 43 -7.69 -4.58 -12.42
C HIS A 43 -7.04 -5.84 -13.01
N LYS A 44 -6.15 -5.71 -14.00
CA LYS A 44 -5.37 -6.82 -14.56
C LYS A 44 -4.21 -7.22 -13.64
N TYR A 45 -3.73 -6.27 -12.82
CA TYR A 45 -2.55 -6.43 -11.98
C TYR A 45 -2.90 -6.51 -10.49
N LEU A 46 -4.09 -6.04 -10.08
CA LEU A 46 -4.62 -6.08 -8.73
C LEU A 46 -5.69 -7.18 -8.63
N LEU A 47 -5.33 -8.31 -8.05
CA LEU A 47 -6.24 -9.43 -7.85
C LEU A 47 -6.78 -9.49 -6.41
N PRO A 48 -8.03 -9.92 -6.23
CA PRO A 48 -8.67 -10.01 -4.92
C PRO A 48 -8.10 -11.17 -4.08
N PRO A 49 -8.28 -11.14 -2.75
CA PRO A 49 -7.89 -12.22 -1.85
C PRO A 49 -8.54 -13.56 -2.20
N HIS A 50 -7.80 -14.64 -2.02
CA HIS A 50 -8.38 -15.99 -2.00
C HIS A 50 -9.15 -16.24 -0.70
N PRO A 51 -10.09 -17.20 -0.66
CA PRO A 51 -10.73 -17.62 0.59
C PRO A 51 -9.69 -18.04 1.64
N ARG A 52 -9.96 -17.70 2.91
CA ARG A 52 -9.08 -18.05 4.03
C ARG A 52 -8.92 -19.56 4.12
N LYS A 53 -7.66 -20.02 4.21
CA LYS A 53 -7.30 -21.42 4.44
C LYS A 53 -6.95 -21.64 5.90
N THR A 54 -7.15 -22.86 6.38
CA THR A 54 -6.59 -23.25 7.68
C THR A 54 -5.12 -23.61 7.47
N PRO A 55 -4.18 -22.99 8.21
CA PRO A 55 -2.75 -23.33 8.10
C PRO A 55 -2.49 -24.73 8.64
N GLU A 56 -1.51 -25.43 8.07
CA GLU A 56 -1.03 -26.71 8.61
C GLU A 56 -0.35 -26.51 9.97
N ASN A 57 0.52 -25.50 10.07
CA ASN A 57 1.13 -25.06 11.32
C ASN A 57 0.82 -23.57 11.54
N ARG A 58 0.05 -23.25 12.57
CA ARG A 58 -0.35 -21.86 12.86
C ARG A 58 0.76 -21.05 13.53
N ASP A 59 1.74 -21.71 14.13
CA ASP A 59 2.83 -21.04 14.86
C ASP A 59 4.11 -20.93 14.01
N GLU A 60 4.06 -21.37 12.74
CA GLU A 60 5.16 -21.19 11.79
C GLU A 60 5.34 -19.71 11.43
N LYS A 61 6.58 -19.25 11.53
CA LYS A 61 7.01 -17.89 11.26
C LYS A 61 7.97 -17.87 10.08
N PHE A 62 7.93 -16.81 9.31
CA PHE A 62 8.57 -16.76 8.01
C PHE A 62 9.61 -15.65 7.89
N SER A 63 9.47 -14.57 8.66
CA SER A 63 10.31 -13.36 8.57
C SER A 63 11.79 -13.63 8.84
N GLN A 64 12.67 -12.78 8.28
CA GLN A 64 14.12 -12.93 8.42
C GLN A 64 14.65 -12.51 9.79
N ALA A 65 14.05 -11.49 10.39
CA ALA A 65 14.57 -10.79 11.56
C ALA A 65 13.50 -10.60 12.67
N GLY A 66 12.41 -11.36 12.62
CA GLY A 66 11.33 -11.29 13.62
C GLY A 66 10.43 -10.06 13.46
N GLN A 67 10.26 -9.56 12.23
CA GLN A 67 9.38 -8.44 11.91
C GLN A 67 7.96 -8.67 12.46
N GLU A 68 7.41 -9.85 12.20
CA GLU A 68 6.06 -10.23 12.61
C GLU A 68 5.88 -10.25 14.15
N ASP A 69 6.92 -10.67 14.88
CA ASP A 69 6.94 -10.61 16.35
C ASP A 69 7.00 -9.19 16.87
N ALA A 70 7.88 -8.36 16.28
CA ALA A 70 8.04 -6.97 16.69
C ALA A 70 6.71 -6.21 16.53
N VAL A 71 6.05 -6.37 15.37
CA VAL A 71 4.75 -5.76 15.08
C VAL A 71 3.68 -6.26 16.05
N PHE A 72 3.55 -7.58 16.22
CA PHE A 72 2.52 -8.15 17.08
C PHE A 72 2.72 -7.75 18.54
N SER A 73 3.96 -7.67 19.02
CA SER A 73 4.26 -7.28 20.41
C SER A 73 3.83 -5.85 20.78
N ILE A 74 3.69 -4.95 19.80
CA ILE A 74 3.34 -3.55 20.05
C ILE A 74 1.87 -3.39 20.46
N PHE A 75 0.96 -4.21 19.91
CA PHE A 75 -0.49 -3.99 20.08
C PHE A 75 -1.34 -5.27 20.07
N SER A 76 -0.76 -6.46 19.85
CA SER A 76 -1.41 -7.77 19.92
C SER A 76 -2.75 -7.84 19.19
N LYS A 77 -2.82 -7.25 18.00
CA LYS A 77 -4.07 -7.06 17.27
C LYS A 77 -4.43 -8.29 16.44
N GLU A 78 -5.72 -8.61 16.45
CA GLU A 78 -6.37 -9.57 15.56
C GLU A 78 -7.10 -8.85 14.42
N ASP A 79 -7.30 -9.55 13.30
CA ASP A 79 -8.05 -9.07 12.12
C ASP A 79 -7.58 -7.70 11.58
N GLY A 80 -6.27 -7.45 11.64
CA GLY A 80 -5.64 -6.22 11.11
C GLY A 80 -5.55 -6.18 9.58
N PHE A 81 -5.10 -5.04 9.05
CA PHE A 81 -4.76 -4.87 7.64
C PHE A 81 -3.27 -4.56 7.44
N PHE A 82 -2.55 -5.38 6.67
CA PHE A 82 -1.15 -5.14 6.33
C PHE A 82 -0.96 -4.69 4.88
N ILE A 83 0.16 -4.03 4.61
CA ILE A 83 0.77 -3.92 3.28
C ILE A 83 2.17 -4.54 3.38
N GLU A 84 2.49 -5.44 2.47
CA GLU A 84 3.84 -5.97 2.27
C GLU A 84 4.31 -5.57 0.88
N MET A 85 5.19 -4.55 0.82
CA MET A 85 5.77 -4.06 -0.41
C MET A 85 7.17 -4.61 -0.56
N GLY A 86 7.37 -5.41 -1.61
CA GLY A 86 8.46 -6.38 -1.70
C GLY A 86 8.05 -7.76 -1.19
N ALA A 87 6.90 -8.25 -1.64
CA ALA A 87 6.37 -9.53 -1.14
C ALA A 87 7.17 -10.76 -1.59
N PHE A 88 8.15 -10.58 -2.49
CA PHE A 88 8.95 -11.66 -3.05
C PHE A 88 8.06 -12.79 -3.60
N ASP A 89 8.31 -14.06 -3.25
CA ASP A 89 7.46 -15.18 -3.65
C ASP A 89 6.16 -15.31 -2.83
N GLY A 90 5.96 -14.46 -1.83
CA GLY A 90 4.77 -14.41 -0.99
C GLY A 90 4.77 -15.36 0.20
N LYS A 91 5.82 -16.18 0.39
CA LYS A 91 5.95 -17.11 1.51
C LYS A 91 7.31 -17.03 2.20
N HIS A 92 8.40 -17.24 1.47
CA HIS A 92 9.73 -17.22 2.06
C HIS A 92 10.03 -15.80 2.53
N HIS A 93 10.48 -15.67 3.78
CA HIS A 93 10.80 -14.37 4.36
C HIS A 93 9.62 -13.39 4.46
N SER A 94 8.38 -13.87 4.31
CA SER A 94 7.22 -13.00 4.43
C SER A 94 7.11 -12.47 5.85
N ASN A 95 6.92 -11.16 5.97
CA ASN A 95 6.72 -10.48 7.24
C ASN A 95 5.24 -10.50 7.68
N THR A 96 4.33 -10.98 6.83
CA THR A 96 2.88 -10.88 7.06
C THR A 96 2.14 -12.20 7.01
N LEU A 97 2.75 -13.27 6.48
CA LEU A 97 2.07 -14.55 6.33
C LEU A 97 1.62 -15.15 7.66
N TRP A 98 2.44 -15.03 8.71
CA TRP A 98 2.04 -15.47 10.05
C TRP A 98 0.88 -14.64 10.61
N LEU A 99 0.90 -13.31 10.44
CA LEU A 99 -0.20 -12.44 10.86
C LEU A 99 -1.52 -12.79 10.15
N GLU A 100 -1.45 -13.08 8.85
CA GLU A 100 -2.60 -13.54 8.05
C GLU A 100 -3.15 -14.87 8.57
N GLN A 101 -2.28 -15.86 8.73
CA GLN A 101 -2.62 -17.25 9.04
C GLN A 101 -3.05 -17.45 10.48
N ARG A 102 -2.34 -16.82 11.43
CA ARG A 102 -2.52 -17.01 12.87
C ARG A 102 -3.54 -16.04 13.46
N HIS A 103 -3.52 -14.80 12.98
CA HIS A 103 -4.24 -13.68 13.58
C HIS A 103 -5.37 -13.12 12.71
N GLY A 104 -5.66 -13.79 11.59
CA GLY A 104 -6.77 -13.41 10.71
C GLY A 104 -6.57 -12.08 10.00
N TRP A 105 -5.33 -11.57 9.91
CA TRP A 105 -5.08 -10.34 9.18
C TRP A 105 -5.40 -10.51 7.70
N ARG A 106 -5.79 -9.40 7.08
CA ARG A 106 -5.92 -9.27 5.63
C ARG A 106 -4.85 -8.29 5.16
N GLY A 107 -4.62 -8.19 3.86
CA GLY A 107 -3.67 -7.19 3.41
C GLY A 107 -3.56 -7.06 1.91
N LEU A 108 -2.49 -6.38 1.51
CA LEU A 108 -2.05 -6.19 0.15
C LEU A 108 -0.58 -6.60 0.02
N LEU A 109 -0.30 -7.54 -0.89
CA LEU A 109 1.03 -7.91 -1.32
C LEU A 109 1.37 -7.14 -2.59
N VAL A 110 2.52 -6.48 -2.64
CA VAL A 110 3.00 -5.75 -3.82
C VAL A 110 4.33 -6.33 -4.27
N GLU A 111 4.38 -6.80 -5.50
CA GLU A 111 5.57 -7.37 -6.13
C GLU A 111 5.55 -7.08 -7.64
N PRO A 112 6.47 -6.27 -8.18
CA PRO A 112 6.48 -5.96 -9.61
C PRO A 112 6.97 -7.11 -10.50
N ASN A 113 7.71 -8.10 -9.98
CA ASN A 113 8.26 -9.20 -10.77
C ASN A 113 7.18 -10.21 -11.18
N PRO A 114 6.87 -10.37 -12.48
CA PRO A 114 5.84 -11.29 -12.95
C PRO A 114 6.07 -12.75 -12.56
N ASP A 115 7.33 -13.18 -12.45
CA ASP A 115 7.68 -14.56 -12.11
C ASP A 115 7.42 -14.83 -10.62
N LEU A 116 7.71 -13.86 -9.76
CA LEU A 116 7.39 -13.91 -8.34
C LEU A 116 5.88 -13.78 -8.10
N CYS A 117 5.17 -12.92 -8.85
CA CYS A 117 3.72 -12.86 -8.80
C CYS A 117 3.06 -14.23 -9.08
N ARG A 118 3.59 -15.01 -10.04
CA ARG A 118 3.12 -16.38 -10.30
C ARG A 118 3.34 -17.32 -9.11
N GLN A 119 4.41 -17.12 -8.35
CA GLN A 119 4.66 -17.88 -7.11
C GLN A 119 3.70 -17.45 -6.00
N ILE A 120 3.49 -16.14 -5.81
CA ILE A 120 2.49 -15.61 -4.86
C ILE A 120 1.11 -16.19 -5.15
N ASP A 121 0.69 -16.17 -6.42
CA ASP A 121 -0.61 -16.70 -6.87
C ASP A 121 -0.73 -18.22 -6.56
N SER A 122 0.37 -18.97 -6.60
CA SER A 122 0.39 -20.41 -6.27
C SER A 122 0.13 -20.70 -4.78
N HIS A 123 0.48 -19.78 -3.90
CA HIS A 123 0.20 -19.89 -2.46
C HIS A 123 -1.27 -19.61 -2.12
N MET A 124 -1.97 -18.89 -3.00
CA MET A 124 -3.38 -18.48 -2.85
C MET A 124 -3.64 -17.83 -1.48
N ARG A 125 -2.89 -16.78 -1.17
CA ARG A 125 -3.02 -16.04 0.10
C ARG A 125 -4.36 -15.31 0.22
N ASN A 126 -4.83 -15.13 1.45
CA ASN A 126 -6.00 -14.33 1.80
C ASN A 126 -5.65 -12.84 1.88
N ALA A 127 -4.96 -12.33 0.86
CA ALA A 127 -4.55 -10.94 0.69
C ALA A 127 -4.75 -10.50 -0.75
N TRP A 128 -5.01 -9.21 -0.96
CA TRP A 128 -4.93 -8.61 -2.29
C TRP A 128 -3.52 -8.78 -2.82
N ARG A 129 -3.37 -8.89 -4.13
CA ARG A 129 -2.05 -8.98 -4.76
C ARG A 129 -1.96 -7.98 -5.90
N LEU A 130 -0.96 -7.12 -5.86
CA LEU A 130 -0.62 -6.18 -6.92
C LEU A 130 0.67 -6.61 -7.61
N CYS A 131 0.57 -6.98 -8.89
CA CYS A 131 1.69 -7.32 -9.74
C CYS A 131 2.13 -6.11 -10.58
N ALA A 132 2.62 -5.06 -9.93
CA ALA A 132 2.97 -3.78 -10.54
C ALA A 132 3.91 -2.98 -9.64
N CYS A 133 4.61 -1.98 -10.18
CA CYS A 133 5.35 -1.02 -9.37
C CYS A 133 4.42 0.04 -8.76
N ILE A 134 4.86 0.64 -7.66
CA ILE A 134 4.22 1.84 -7.10
C ILE A 134 5.02 3.07 -7.51
N SER A 135 4.36 4.03 -8.15
CA SER A 135 4.98 5.30 -8.55
C SER A 135 3.94 6.37 -8.83
N ASN A 136 4.22 7.61 -8.42
CA ASN A 136 3.46 8.79 -8.79
C ASN A 136 4.03 9.51 -10.02
N LYS A 137 5.22 9.10 -10.49
CA LYS A 137 5.97 9.80 -11.56
C LYS A 137 5.96 9.04 -12.87
N HIS A 138 5.99 7.71 -12.80
CA HIS A 138 6.13 6.85 -13.97
C HIS A 138 4.84 6.06 -14.19
N LYS A 139 4.43 5.92 -15.45
CA LYS A 139 3.34 5.00 -15.83
C LYS A 139 3.81 3.55 -15.95
N SER A 140 5.12 3.36 -16.06
CA SER A 140 5.77 2.06 -16.21
C SER A 140 7.27 2.22 -16.00
N VAL A 141 7.93 1.15 -15.56
CA VAL A 141 9.39 1.07 -15.43
C VAL A 141 9.94 -0.09 -16.24
N GLU A 142 11.20 0.01 -16.64
CA GLU A 142 11.95 -1.14 -17.13
C GLU A 142 12.45 -1.95 -15.93
N PHE A 143 12.05 -3.21 -15.90
CA PHE A 143 12.46 -4.15 -14.88
C PHE A 143 13.51 -5.08 -15.49
N VAL A 144 14.68 -5.09 -14.88
CA VAL A 144 15.76 -6.00 -15.27
C VAL A 144 15.60 -7.25 -14.44
N LYS A 145 15.35 -8.37 -15.11
CA LYS A 145 15.32 -9.67 -14.46
C LYS A 145 16.74 -10.05 -14.04
N ASP A 146 16.99 -10.06 -12.74
CA ASP A 146 18.11 -10.77 -12.12
C ASP A 146 17.51 -11.95 -11.34
N ASP A 147 18.15 -13.11 -11.39
CA ASP A 147 17.57 -14.42 -11.01
C ASP A 147 17.17 -14.53 -9.52
N LEU A 148 17.46 -13.50 -8.71
CA LEU A 148 17.22 -13.48 -7.27
C LEU A 148 16.61 -12.18 -6.73
N PHE A 149 16.86 -11.02 -7.33
CA PHE A 149 16.41 -9.71 -6.81
C PHE A 149 16.01 -8.76 -7.94
N GLY A 150 14.74 -8.40 -7.96
CA GLY A 150 14.18 -7.50 -8.95
C GLY A 150 14.39 -6.04 -8.60
N ALA A 151 15.36 -5.36 -9.20
CA ALA A 151 15.50 -3.92 -9.03
C ALA A 151 14.72 -3.15 -10.10
N VAL A 152 13.93 -2.15 -9.67
CA VAL A 152 13.35 -1.15 -10.58
C VAL A 152 14.50 -0.31 -11.13
N LYS A 153 14.67 -0.27 -12.46
CA LYS A 153 15.78 0.42 -13.11
C LYS A 153 15.54 1.95 -13.18
N GLU A 154 15.54 2.59 -12.02
CA GLU A 154 15.86 4.03 -11.87
C GLU A 154 16.83 4.29 -10.69
N ALA A 155 17.61 3.27 -10.31
CA ALA A 155 18.76 3.41 -9.44
C ALA A 155 20.05 3.19 -10.26
N GLU A 156 21.05 4.02 -9.98
CA GLU A 156 22.27 4.20 -10.75
C GLU A 156 23.03 2.89 -11.03
N LYS A 157 23.43 2.71 -12.30
CA LYS A 157 24.58 1.88 -12.74
C LYS A 157 24.69 0.46 -12.17
N HIS A 158 23.71 -0.40 -12.44
CA HIS A 158 23.93 -1.86 -12.54
C HIS A 158 24.19 -2.29 -13.99
N GLU A 159 25.03 -1.54 -14.72
CA GLU A 159 25.32 -1.80 -16.14
C GLU A 159 26.33 -2.94 -16.40
N LYS A 160 26.83 -3.63 -15.37
CA LYS A 160 28.03 -4.48 -15.53
C LYS A 160 27.88 -5.99 -15.27
N LEU A 161 26.70 -6.54 -15.07
CA LEU A 161 26.59 -7.96 -14.66
C LEU A 161 25.76 -8.89 -15.55
N LEU A 162 25.00 -8.40 -16.53
CA LEU A 162 24.18 -9.28 -17.38
C LEU A 162 24.57 -9.14 -18.85
N SER A 163 25.05 -10.24 -19.43
CA SER A 163 25.46 -10.32 -20.84
C SER A 163 24.28 -10.24 -21.81
N ASN A 164 23.04 -10.40 -21.34
CA ASN A 164 21.81 -10.13 -22.07
C ASN A 164 20.58 -10.08 -21.12
N PRO A 165 20.32 -8.95 -20.42
CA PRO A 165 19.22 -8.89 -19.46
C PRO A 165 17.86 -9.03 -20.15
N GLU A 166 17.00 -9.93 -19.66
CA GLU A 166 15.59 -9.95 -20.04
C GLU A 166 14.91 -8.72 -19.42
N ILE A 167 14.72 -7.68 -20.22
CA ILE A 167 14.06 -6.44 -19.79
C ILE A 167 12.56 -6.60 -20.02
N THR A 168 11.79 -6.55 -18.93
CA THR A 168 10.33 -6.54 -18.99
C THR A 168 9.80 -5.18 -18.56
N LYS A 169 8.81 -4.65 -19.28
CA LYS A 169 8.15 -3.40 -18.93
C LYS A 169 7.02 -3.67 -17.94
N ILE A 170 7.11 -3.09 -16.74
CA ILE A 170 6.13 -3.26 -15.66
C ILE A 170 5.31 -1.98 -15.52
N PRO A 171 3.96 -2.04 -15.49
CA PRO A 171 3.14 -0.86 -15.24
C PRO A 171 3.33 -0.38 -13.80
N CYS A 172 3.23 0.93 -13.59
CA CYS A 172 3.16 1.49 -12.24
C CYS A 172 1.81 2.14 -12.00
N TYR A 173 1.38 2.08 -10.74
CA TYR A 173 0.20 2.77 -10.24
C TYR A 173 0.58 3.59 -9.00
N SER A 174 -0.15 4.67 -8.72
CA SER A 174 0.00 5.35 -7.44
C SER A 174 -0.57 4.48 -6.32
N MET A 175 0.01 4.56 -5.13
CA MET A 175 -0.54 3.86 -3.97
C MET A 175 -1.98 4.33 -3.69
N LYS A 176 -2.24 5.61 -3.90
CA LYS A 176 -3.57 6.21 -3.80
C LYS A 176 -4.60 5.48 -4.66
N GLU A 177 -4.34 5.29 -5.96
CA GLU A 177 -5.27 4.58 -6.85
C GLU A 177 -5.55 3.15 -6.39
N VAL A 178 -4.51 2.45 -5.90
CA VAL A 178 -4.63 1.08 -5.40
C VAL A 178 -5.50 1.03 -4.14
N LEU A 179 -5.21 1.90 -3.17
CA LEU A 179 -5.91 1.97 -1.89
C LEU A 179 -7.36 2.43 -2.02
N GLU A 180 -7.63 3.41 -2.89
CA GLU A 180 -9.00 3.81 -3.22
C GLU A 180 -9.77 2.67 -3.88
N LYS A 181 -9.11 1.87 -4.74
CA LYS A 181 -9.74 0.73 -5.42
C LYS A 181 -10.14 -0.40 -4.46
N ILE A 182 -9.37 -0.61 -3.38
CA ILE A 182 -9.66 -1.64 -2.37
C ILE A 182 -10.34 -1.07 -1.11
N GLU A 183 -10.67 0.22 -1.12
CA GLU A 183 -11.36 0.95 -0.05
C GLU A 183 -10.63 0.91 1.31
N VAL A 184 -9.30 1.07 1.29
CA VAL A 184 -8.46 1.05 2.50
C VAL A 184 -7.84 2.42 2.75
N GLY A 185 -8.14 3.02 3.91
CA GLY A 185 -7.51 4.27 4.38
C GLY A 185 -6.66 4.12 5.66
N HIS A 186 -6.73 2.97 6.31
CA HIS A 186 -5.97 2.64 7.52
C HIS A 186 -5.26 1.31 7.34
N VAL A 187 -3.98 1.29 7.72
CA VAL A 187 -3.09 0.15 7.63
C VAL A 187 -2.49 -0.08 9.01
N ASP A 188 -2.67 -1.28 9.54
CA ASP A 188 -2.12 -1.65 10.84
C ASP A 188 -0.61 -1.88 10.77
N TYR A 189 -0.14 -2.46 9.67
CA TYR A 189 1.27 -2.75 9.47
C TYR A 189 1.70 -2.53 8.02
N PHE A 190 2.77 -1.77 7.81
CA PHE A 190 3.40 -1.61 6.51
C PHE A 190 4.83 -2.15 6.56
N SER A 191 5.07 -3.28 5.88
CA SER A 191 6.41 -3.81 5.59
C SER A 191 6.91 -3.20 4.29
N LEU A 192 8.00 -2.45 4.33
CA LEU A 192 8.61 -1.79 3.18
C LEU A 192 10.05 -2.29 2.97
N ASP A 193 10.21 -3.16 1.99
CA ASP A 193 11.47 -3.78 1.61
C ASP A 193 11.51 -3.89 0.07
N VAL A 194 11.98 -2.85 -0.61
CA VAL A 194 11.88 -2.73 -2.08
C VAL A 194 13.26 -2.61 -2.70
N GLU A 195 14.23 -3.27 -2.08
CA GLU A 195 15.60 -3.44 -2.56
C GLU A 195 16.25 -2.10 -2.97
N GLY A 196 16.13 -1.09 -2.10
CA GLY A 196 16.82 0.20 -2.24
C GLY A 196 15.97 1.38 -2.72
N SER A 197 14.67 1.17 -2.99
CA SER A 197 13.73 2.22 -3.42
C SER A 197 12.82 2.77 -2.30
N GLU A 198 13.14 2.49 -1.04
CA GLU A 198 12.26 2.75 0.11
C GLU A 198 11.97 4.24 0.27
N LEU A 199 12.98 5.10 0.11
CA LEU A 199 12.81 6.55 0.22
C LEU A 199 11.91 7.09 -0.89
N GLN A 200 12.02 6.58 -2.11
CA GLN A 200 11.17 6.97 -3.23
C GLN A 200 9.70 6.59 -2.95
N VAL A 201 9.47 5.41 -2.38
CA VAL A 201 8.13 4.98 -1.94
C VAL A 201 7.62 5.89 -0.82
N LEU A 202 8.40 6.12 0.24
CA LEU A 202 8.00 6.99 1.36
C LEU A 202 7.62 8.39 0.89
N GLU A 203 8.45 9.02 0.05
CA GLU A 203 8.15 10.34 -0.52
C GLU A 203 6.87 10.34 -1.37
N SER A 204 6.57 9.24 -2.07
CA SER A 204 5.32 9.11 -2.83
C SER A 204 4.06 9.06 -1.95
N LEU A 205 4.21 8.70 -0.66
CA LEU A 205 3.13 8.58 0.32
C LEU A 205 3.02 9.81 1.24
N LYS A 206 3.98 10.74 1.19
CA LYS A 206 4.11 11.86 2.14
C LYS A 206 2.84 12.69 2.27
N ASP A 207 2.26 13.10 1.15
CA ASP A 207 1.05 13.94 1.14
C ASP A 207 -0.17 13.21 1.72
N ASP A 208 -0.29 11.90 1.47
CA ASP A 208 -1.39 11.09 2.00
C ASP A 208 -1.27 10.89 3.51
N LEU A 209 -0.04 10.70 4.01
CA LEU A 209 0.25 10.58 5.44
C LEU A 209 0.03 11.90 6.18
N VAL A 210 0.52 13.02 5.63
CA VAL A 210 0.38 14.36 6.24
C VAL A 210 -1.08 14.81 6.25
N SER A 211 -1.83 14.55 5.18
CA SER A 211 -3.25 14.89 5.11
C SER A 211 -4.16 13.96 5.92
N GLY A 212 -3.63 12.83 6.40
CA GLY A 212 -4.40 11.79 7.09
C GLY A 212 -5.31 10.98 6.17
N ARG A 213 -5.13 11.07 4.84
CA ARG A 213 -5.82 10.20 3.86
C ARG A 213 -5.38 8.74 4.01
N LEU A 214 -4.10 8.55 4.32
CA LEU A 214 -3.52 7.28 4.71
C LEU A 214 -3.04 7.38 6.15
N SER A 215 -3.41 6.41 6.96
CA SER A 215 -2.86 6.24 8.30
C SER A 215 -2.22 4.87 8.42
N VAL A 216 -1.02 4.83 9.02
CA VAL A 216 -0.27 3.60 9.25
C VAL A 216 0.11 3.53 10.73
N ASP A 217 -0.14 2.39 11.36
CA ASP A 217 0.12 2.21 12.79
C ASP A 217 1.56 1.81 13.09
N VAL A 218 2.09 0.82 12.35
CA VAL A 218 3.47 0.33 12.50
C VAL A 218 4.12 0.19 11.12
N TRP A 219 5.37 0.60 11.00
CA TRP A 219 6.21 0.37 9.83
C TRP A 219 7.39 -0.53 10.22
N THR A 220 7.75 -1.46 9.34
CA THR A 220 9.13 -2.00 9.26
C THR A 220 9.71 -1.57 7.93
N ILE A 221 10.90 -1.00 7.94
CA ILE A 221 11.53 -0.45 6.73
C ILE A 221 12.96 -0.95 6.66
N GLU A 222 13.30 -1.63 5.57
CA GLU A 222 14.66 -2.07 5.31
C GLU A 222 15.54 -0.84 5.05
N PHE A 223 16.67 -0.75 5.75
CA PHE A 223 17.64 0.34 5.55
C PHE A 223 19.04 -0.18 5.18
N LEU A 224 19.27 -1.49 5.30
CA LEU A 224 20.54 -2.09 4.97
C LEU A 224 20.74 -2.08 3.45
N ILE A 225 21.94 -1.72 2.99
CA ILE A 225 22.29 -1.73 1.57
C ILE A 225 23.34 -2.82 1.36
N LYS A 226 22.97 -3.81 0.55
CA LYS A 226 23.84 -4.94 0.20
C LYS A 226 24.20 -4.94 -1.28
N SER A 227 25.39 -5.43 -1.58
CA SER A 227 25.82 -5.78 -2.93
C SER A 227 26.45 -7.18 -2.90
N GLY A 228 25.66 -8.19 -3.25
CA GLY A 228 26.02 -9.58 -2.98
C GLY A 228 26.20 -9.83 -1.49
N SER A 229 27.38 -10.34 -1.08
CA SER A 229 27.70 -10.57 0.34
C SER A 229 28.25 -9.33 1.06
N TYR A 230 28.47 -8.22 0.36
CA TYR A 230 29.04 -7.01 0.93
C TYR A 230 27.95 -6.09 1.47
N VAL A 231 28.14 -5.57 2.68
CA VAL A 231 27.27 -4.57 3.31
C VAL A 231 27.92 -3.20 3.23
N ASP A 232 27.22 -2.23 2.66
CA ASP A 232 27.65 -0.83 2.60
C ASP A 232 27.10 -0.08 3.83
N PHE A 233 27.84 -0.12 4.93
CA PHE A 233 27.42 0.47 6.19
C PHE A 233 27.26 2.00 6.13
N GLU A 234 28.07 2.68 5.31
CA GLU A 234 28.00 4.14 5.17
C GLU A 234 26.71 4.55 4.46
N LYS A 235 26.40 3.93 3.32
CA LYS A 235 25.13 4.19 2.63
C LYS A 235 23.93 3.73 3.44
N SER A 236 24.04 2.62 4.17
CA SER A 236 22.97 2.16 5.07
C SER A 236 22.69 3.20 6.17
N ALA A 237 23.72 3.80 6.76
CA ALA A 237 23.58 4.86 7.75
C ALA A 237 22.98 6.15 7.15
N GLU A 238 23.36 6.50 5.91
CA GLU A 238 22.75 7.62 5.18
C GLU A 238 21.26 7.37 4.91
N LYS A 239 20.92 6.20 4.37
CA LYS A 239 19.53 5.78 4.11
C LYS A 239 18.70 5.84 5.39
N LEU A 240 19.21 5.31 6.51
CA LEU A 240 18.55 5.40 7.81
C LEU A 240 18.33 6.84 8.26
N SER A 241 19.32 7.72 8.12
CA SER A 241 19.21 9.13 8.49
C SER A 241 18.11 9.84 7.68
N ARG A 242 17.99 9.50 6.39
CA ARG A 242 16.94 10.05 5.51
C ARG A 242 15.55 9.52 5.87
N ILE A 243 15.42 8.24 6.24
CA ILE A 243 14.16 7.66 6.73
C ILE A 243 13.73 8.35 8.03
N GLN A 244 14.65 8.55 8.98
CA GLN A 244 14.36 9.28 10.22
C GLN A 244 13.94 10.72 9.95
N HIS A 245 14.60 11.40 9.01
CA HIS A 245 14.21 12.74 8.61
C HIS A 245 12.80 12.79 8.03
N PHE A 246 12.46 11.85 7.14
CA PHE A 246 11.10 11.73 6.58
C PHE A 246 10.03 11.64 7.67
N PHE A 247 10.19 10.75 8.65
CA PHE A 247 9.22 10.62 9.75
C PHE A 247 9.21 11.84 10.68
N SER A 248 10.32 12.58 10.78
CA SER A 248 10.35 13.86 11.51
C SER A 248 9.51 14.94 10.81
N GLU A 249 9.47 14.94 9.48
CA GLU A 249 8.67 15.87 8.68
C GLU A 249 7.18 15.50 8.65
N VAL A 250 6.86 14.20 8.47
CA VAL A 250 5.48 13.70 8.53
C VAL A 250 4.90 13.92 9.93
N GLY A 251 5.71 13.71 10.97
CA GLY A 251 5.31 13.83 12.37
C GLY A 251 4.41 12.67 12.83
N GLY A 252 4.19 12.56 14.14
CA GLY A 252 3.30 11.55 14.71
C GLY A 252 3.86 10.12 14.77
N TYR A 253 5.14 9.93 14.47
CA TYR A 253 5.85 8.65 14.61
C TYR A 253 7.09 8.80 15.47
N PHE A 254 7.54 7.71 16.08
CA PHE A 254 8.85 7.61 16.71
C PHE A 254 9.55 6.33 16.26
N LEU A 255 10.89 6.37 16.22
CA LEU A 255 11.71 5.17 16.02
C LEU A 255 11.63 4.32 17.29
N HIS A 256 11.02 3.14 17.18
CA HIS A 256 10.81 2.22 18.29
C HIS A 256 12.03 1.32 18.51
N SER A 257 12.50 0.65 17.45
CA SER A 257 13.59 -0.32 17.52
C SER A 257 14.24 -0.53 16.16
N SER A 258 15.36 -1.25 16.13
CA SER A 258 15.90 -1.88 14.93
C SER A 258 15.80 -3.40 15.05
N LEU A 259 15.55 -4.07 13.92
CA LEU A 259 15.49 -5.53 13.83
C LEU A 259 16.80 -6.03 13.24
N LYS A 260 17.25 -7.19 13.73
CA LYS A 260 18.58 -7.73 13.44
C LYS A 260 18.48 -9.14 12.91
N LEU A 261 19.32 -9.44 11.94
CA LEU A 261 19.57 -10.82 11.52
C LEU A 261 20.25 -11.62 12.64
N PRO A 262 20.24 -12.96 12.56
CA PRO A 262 21.01 -13.81 13.46
C PRO A 262 22.52 -13.49 13.49
N THR A 263 23.06 -12.89 12.42
CA THR A 263 24.46 -12.42 12.36
C THR A 263 24.71 -11.20 13.25
N GLY A 264 23.66 -10.52 13.71
CA GLY A 264 23.70 -9.30 14.51
C GLY A 264 23.53 -8.01 13.71
N ASP A 265 23.54 -8.09 12.37
CA ASP A 265 23.39 -6.93 11.50
C ASP A 265 21.95 -6.42 11.53
N ALA A 266 21.77 -5.13 11.80
CA ALA A 266 20.47 -4.50 11.74
C ALA A 266 20.02 -4.35 10.28
N VAL A 267 18.84 -4.86 9.96
CA VAL A 267 18.26 -4.88 8.61
C VAL A 267 17.14 -3.87 8.46
N ASP A 268 16.24 -3.85 9.45
CA ASP A 268 15.06 -3.01 9.43
C ASP A 268 15.02 -2.07 10.62
N VAL A 269 14.30 -0.97 10.45
CA VAL A 269 13.87 -0.11 11.54
C VAL A 269 12.35 -0.13 11.69
N VAL A 270 11.91 -0.03 12.95
CA VAL A 270 10.50 -0.03 13.31
C VAL A 270 10.07 1.38 13.69
N PHE A 271 9.13 1.95 12.95
CA PHE A 271 8.47 3.21 13.33
C PHE A 271 7.05 2.94 13.80
N VAL A 272 6.66 3.57 14.90
CA VAL A 272 5.34 3.39 15.52
C VAL A 272 4.62 4.72 15.60
N ASN A 273 3.35 4.72 15.20
CA ASN A 273 2.48 5.87 15.34
C ASN A 273 2.25 6.16 16.83
N THR A 274 2.49 7.41 17.24
CA THR A 274 2.37 7.82 18.65
C THR A 274 0.96 7.61 19.18
N LYS A 275 -0.08 7.87 18.37
CA LYS A 275 -1.47 7.65 18.79
C LYS A 275 -1.75 6.19 19.04
N THR A 276 -1.21 5.30 18.21
CA THR A 276 -1.39 3.86 18.36
C THR A 276 -0.66 3.33 19.58
N TRP A 277 0.59 3.74 19.80
CA TRP A 277 1.34 3.40 21.02
C TRP A 277 0.60 3.83 22.30
N CYS A 278 0.07 5.06 22.29
CA CYS A 278 -0.61 5.65 23.44
C CYS A 278 -1.99 5.05 23.74
N LYS A 279 -2.50 4.11 22.92
CA LYS A 279 -3.72 3.34 23.27
C LYS A 279 -3.49 2.38 24.43
N SER A 280 -2.27 1.86 24.56
CA SER A 280 -1.90 0.83 25.55
C SER A 280 -0.80 1.27 26.51
N HIS A 281 -0.22 2.47 26.33
CA HIS A 281 0.89 2.97 27.15
C HIS A 281 0.62 4.38 27.68
N ASP A 282 1.06 4.66 28.90
CA ASP A 282 0.96 6.00 29.51
C ASP A 282 2.11 6.92 29.10
N ASN A 283 3.23 6.39 28.62
CA ASN A 283 4.42 7.14 28.25
C ASN A 283 4.97 6.66 26.89
N LEU A 284 5.53 7.61 26.13
CA LEU A 284 6.40 7.31 24.99
C LEU A 284 7.75 6.78 25.49
N PRO A 285 8.55 6.09 24.65
CA PRO A 285 9.84 5.53 25.06
C PRO A 285 10.86 6.56 25.59
N ASN A 286 10.72 7.83 25.20
CA ASN A 286 11.54 8.92 25.71
C ASN A 286 11.07 9.49 27.07
N GLY A 287 10.10 8.83 27.72
CA GLY A 287 9.55 9.21 29.01
C GLY A 287 8.44 10.28 28.97
N LYS A 288 8.22 10.94 27.82
CA LYS A 288 7.12 11.91 27.69
C LYS A 288 5.79 11.21 27.89
N LEU A 289 4.89 11.82 28.65
CA LEU A 289 3.53 11.32 28.82
C LEU A 289 2.83 11.27 27.46
N CYS A 290 2.14 10.16 27.22
CA CYS A 290 1.18 10.07 26.15
C CYS A 290 0.12 11.14 26.38
N THR A 291 0.00 12.06 25.42
CA THR A 291 -1.14 12.98 25.38
C THR A 291 -2.37 12.14 25.06
N LYS A 292 -3.04 11.65 26.11
CA LYS A 292 -4.39 11.12 26.00
C LYS A 292 -5.27 12.31 25.60
N ASN A 293 -5.43 12.52 24.30
CA ASN A 293 -6.27 13.62 23.84
C ASN A 293 -7.69 13.38 24.34
N GLN A 294 -8.22 14.45 24.94
CA GLN A 294 -9.64 14.77 25.10
C GLN A 294 -10.42 14.56 23.79
#